data_AF-A0A924IT13-F1
#
_entry.id   AF-A0A924IT13-F1
#
_cell.length_a   1.000
_cell.length_b   1.000
_cell.length_c   1.000
_cell.angle_alpha   90.00
_cell.angle_beta   90.00
_cell.angle_gamma   90.00
#
_symmetry.space_group_name_H-M   'P 1'
#
loop_
_entity.id
_entity.type
_entity.pdbx_description
1 polymer ?
#
loop_
_entity_poly.entity_id
_entity_poly.type
_entity_poly.pdbx_seq_one_letter_code
_entity_poly.pdbx_strand_id
1 'polypeptide(L)'
;MNFRHLIVKYRIPVAVALLALGFLIGFKVTWWIAWIPFLVAILMIVAYFLLGPMTLIQGYMESGDMDGAKKLLDQIKYPNLLYKPIRSSYYMLQSNFSTMGDDLDKAEEQLRKGLENGMAEKQYEGTAYFQLGTIALKKGNMKEAVENLKKAIAIGLQDADSEAAAYLYLSQITIQRRDYRNAKVYFTKAKNAKPTNPQIVAQIKELATYIARMPG
;
A
#
# COMPACT_ATOMS: atom_id res chain seq x y z
N MET A 1 5.79 19.24 -14.30
CA MET A 1 6.02 19.49 -12.86
C MET A 1 4.66 19.40 -12.17
N ASN A 2 4.42 18.34 -11.38
CA ASN A 2 3.09 18.05 -10.83
C ASN A 2 2.63 19.14 -9.83
N PHE A 3 1.41 19.64 -9.99
CA PHE A 3 0.79 20.66 -9.13
C PHE A 3 0.83 20.29 -7.63
N ARG A 4 0.77 18.99 -7.32
CA ARG A 4 0.95 18.43 -5.97
C ARG A 4 2.33 18.73 -5.38
N HIS A 5 3.39 18.66 -6.18
CA HIS A 5 4.77 18.92 -5.75
C HIS A 5 5.00 20.40 -5.42
N LEU A 6 4.29 21.28 -6.13
CA LEU A 6 4.30 22.73 -5.90
C LEU A 6 3.63 23.07 -4.55
N ILE A 7 2.44 22.50 -4.31
CA ILE A 7 1.70 22.70 -3.06
C ILE A 7 2.53 22.26 -1.85
N VAL A 8 3.21 21.11 -1.92
CA VAL A 8 4.02 20.62 -0.79
C VAL A 8 5.25 21.52 -0.53
N LYS A 9 5.90 22.03 -1.58
CA LYS A 9 7.09 22.90 -1.46
C LYS A 9 6.77 24.28 -0.91
N TYR A 10 5.63 24.87 -1.28
CA TYR A 10 5.24 26.22 -0.86
C TYR A 10 4.43 26.25 0.45
N ARG A 11 4.07 25.11 1.05
CA ARG A 11 3.33 25.05 2.32
C ARG A 11 4.05 25.72 3.49
N ILE A 12 5.37 25.53 3.61
CA ILE A 12 6.15 26.11 4.71
C ILE A 12 6.28 27.64 4.55
N PRO A 13 6.65 28.20 3.37
CA PRO A 13 6.61 29.65 3.16
C PRO A 13 5.25 30.29 3.44
N VAL A 14 4.16 29.63 3.04
CA VAL A 14 2.79 30.12 3.28
C VAL A 14 2.46 30.09 4.77
N ALA A 15 2.84 29.03 5.51
CA ALA A 15 2.66 28.99 6.95
C ALA A 15 3.43 30.11 7.66
N VAL A 16 4.67 30.38 7.26
CA VAL A 16 5.47 31.51 7.80
C VAL A 16 4.82 32.86 7.48
N ALA A 17 4.31 33.05 6.26
CA ALA A 17 3.59 34.27 5.90
C ALA A 17 2.29 34.46 6.72
N LEU A 18 1.58 33.38 7.05
CA LEU A 18 0.40 33.41 7.91
C LEU A 18 0.75 33.72 9.37
N LEU A 19 1.86 33.21 9.89
CA LEU A 19 2.36 33.61 11.22
C LEU A 19 2.67 35.11 11.24
N ALA A 20 3.36 35.64 10.21
CA ALA A 20 3.66 37.06 10.09
C ALA A 20 2.39 37.91 9.98
N LEU A 21 1.39 37.44 9.22
CA LEU A 21 0.07 38.07 9.11
C LEU A 21 -0.66 38.09 10.46
N GLY A 22 -0.59 37.00 11.23
CA GLY A 22 -1.15 36.92 12.58
C GLY A 22 -0.54 37.97 13.51
N PHE A 23 0.79 38.12 13.50
CA PHE A 23 1.46 39.19 14.25
C PHE A 23 1.01 40.59 13.78
N LEU A 24 0.93 40.83 12.46
CA LEU A 24 0.47 42.11 11.92
C LEU A 24 -0.96 42.46 12.34
N ILE A 25 -1.89 41.51 12.32
CA ILE A 25 -3.28 41.70 12.76
C ILE A 25 -3.33 41.92 14.29
N GLY A 26 -2.49 41.21 15.06
CA GLY A 26 -2.39 41.38 16.50
C GLY A 26 -1.97 42.79 16.91
N PHE A 27 -0.96 43.35 16.22
CA PHE A 27 -0.47 44.71 16.49
C PHE A 27 -1.34 45.83 15.89
N LYS A 28 -2.02 45.59 14.74
CA LYS A 28 -2.80 46.64 14.05
C LYS A 28 -4.29 46.64 14.35
N VAL A 29 -4.89 45.50 14.73
CA VAL A 29 -6.34 45.35 14.85
C VAL A 29 -6.70 44.80 16.22
N THR A 30 -6.57 43.50 16.45
CA THR A 30 -6.91 42.85 17.73
C THR A 30 -6.33 41.44 17.79
N TRP A 31 -5.78 41.07 18.93
CA TRP A 31 -5.30 39.71 19.22
C TRP A 31 -6.40 38.64 19.17
N TRP A 32 -7.65 39.05 19.39
CA TRP A 32 -8.84 38.18 19.29
C TRP A 32 -9.09 37.64 17.88
N ILE A 33 -8.62 38.33 16.82
CA ILE A 33 -8.75 37.84 15.43
C ILE A 33 -7.43 37.22 14.98
N ALA A 34 -6.30 37.67 15.54
CA ALA A 34 -4.95 37.20 15.22
C ALA A 34 -4.71 35.71 15.51
N TRP A 35 -5.44 35.09 16.44
CA TRP A 35 -5.26 33.65 16.70
C TRP A 35 -5.74 32.77 15.54
N ILE A 36 -6.63 33.26 14.67
CA ILE A 36 -7.13 32.52 13.50
C ILE A 36 -5.99 32.20 12.51
N PRO A 37 -5.22 33.17 11.99
CA PRO A 37 -4.09 32.87 11.11
C PRO A 37 -2.98 32.07 11.81
N PHE A 38 -2.78 32.24 13.13
CA PHE A 38 -1.87 31.38 13.90
C PHE A 38 -2.35 29.93 13.93
N LEU A 39 -3.63 29.68 14.20
CA LEU A 39 -4.20 28.34 14.19
C LEU A 39 -4.09 27.71 12.81
N VAL A 40 -4.40 28.44 11.74
CA VAL A 40 -4.28 27.94 10.36
C VAL A 40 -2.82 27.61 10.02
N ALA A 41 -1.85 28.46 10.41
CA ALA A 41 -0.43 28.19 10.19
C ALA A 41 0.05 26.92 10.94
N ILE A 42 -0.37 26.76 12.19
CA ILE A 42 -0.05 25.57 13.00
C ILE A 42 -0.65 24.32 12.35
N LEU A 43 -1.92 24.35 11.96
CA LEU A 43 -2.58 23.23 11.27
C LEU A 43 -1.87 22.88 9.95
N MET A 44 -1.39 23.87 9.20
CA MET A 44 -0.62 23.65 7.97
C MET A 44 0.73 22.97 8.23
N ILE A 45 1.45 23.38 9.28
CA ILE A 45 2.74 22.77 9.66
C ILE A 45 2.51 21.32 10.11
N VAL A 46 1.50 21.08 10.95
CA VAL A 46 1.14 19.73 11.39
C VAL A 46 0.76 18.85 10.20
N ALA A 47 -0.07 19.36 9.29
CA ALA A 47 -0.44 18.64 8.07
C ALA A 47 0.77 18.36 7.16
N TYR A 48 1.77 19.24 7.11
CA TYR A 48 3.01 18.99 6.37
C TYR A 48 3.79 17.81 6.95
N PHE A 49 3.97 17.74 8.28
CA PHE A 49 4.69 16.63 8.89
C PHE A 49 3.92 15.31 8.80
N LEU A 50 2.58 15.34 8.81
CA LEU A 50 1.76 14.13 8.69
C LEU A 50 1.63 13.61 7.25
N LEU A 51 1.46 14.49 6.26
CA LEU A 51 1.19 14.13 4.84
C LEU A 51 2.41 14.26 3.91
N GLY A 52 3.37 15.10 4.26
CA GLY A 52 4.54 15.42 3.45
C GLY A 52 5.42 14.21 3.11
N PRO A 53 5.81 13.35 4.07
CA PRO A 53 6.75 12.26 3.82
C PRO A 53 6.26 11.30 2.73
N MET A 54 4.97 10.94 2.73
CA MET A 54 4.40 9.99 1.78
C MET A 54 4.41 10.51 0.35
N THR A 55 4.12 11.80 0.15
CA THR A 55 4.13 12.42 -1.19
C THR A 55 5.54 12.48 -1.77
N LEU A 56 6.54 12.73 -0.94
CA LEU A 56 7.94 12.71 -1.34
C LEU A 56 8.40 11.29 -1.66
N ILE A 57 8.03 10.29 -0.85
CA ILE A 57 8.32 8.86 -1.11
C ILE A 57 7.75 8.44 -2.46
N GLN A 58 6.49 8.78 -2.76
CA GLN A 58 5.88 8.50 -4.07
C GLN A 58 6.64 9.19 -5.21
N GLY A 59 7.08 10.44 -5.02
CA GLY A 59 7.90 11.14 -6.00
C GLY A 59 9.24 10.44 -6.30
N TYR A 60 9.94 9.94 -5.27
CA TYR A 60 11.17 9.15 -5.44
C TYR A 60 10.91 7.82 -6.17
N MET A 61 9.79 7.16 -5.85
CA MET A 61 9.36 5.93 -6.54
C MET A 61 9.05 6.20 -8.02
N GLU A 62 8.35 7.29 -8.33
CA GLU A 62 8.05 7.72 -9.70
C GLU A 62 9.31 8.08 -10.50
N SER A 63 10.33 8.66 -9.85
CA SER A 63 11.62 8.95 -10.49
C SER A 63 12.54 7.73 -10.60
N GLY A 64 12.13 6.56 -10.11
CA GLY A 64 12.92 5.33 -10.11
C GLY A 64 14.04 5.30 -9.06
N ASP A 65 14.10 6.27 -8.16
CA ASP A 65 15.08 6.32 -7.06
C ASP A 65 14.53 5.58 -5.84
N MET A 66 14.65 4.26 -5.91
CA MET A 66 14.15 3.35 -4.87
C MET A 66 14.94 3.47 -3.55
N ASP A 67 16.22 3.82 -3.63
CA ASP A 67 17.08 4.01 -2.45
C ASP A 67 16.71 5.28 -1.69
N GLY A 68 16.48 6.39 -2.40
CA GLY A 68 15.98 7.63 -1.84
C GLY A 68 14.61 7.45 -1.18
N ALA A 69 13.71 6.73 -1.84
CA ALA A 69 12.39 6.40 -1.31
C ALA A 69 12.48 5.56 -0.01
N LYS A 70 13.31 4.52 0.01
CA LYS A 70 13.53 3.67 1.20
C LYS A 70 14.14 4.48 2.34
N LYS A 71 15.15 5.31 2.07
CA LYS A 71 15.80 6.15 3.08
C LYS A 71 14.82 7.10 3.73
N LEU A 72 13.93 7.72 2.95
CA LEU A 72 12.91 8.62 3.48
C LEU A 72 11.84 7.88 4.29
N LEU A 73 11.49 6.65 3.88
CA LEU A 73 10.59 5.78 4.62
C LEU A 73 11.18 5.34 5.97
N ASP A 74 12.47 5.05 6.02
CA ASP A 74 13.17 4.66 7.25
C ASP A 74 13.37 5.85 8.21
N GLN A 75 13.28 7.09 7.72
CA GLN A 75 13.38 8.29 8.56
C GLN A 75 12.14 8.56 9.42
N ILE A 76 10.97 7.98 9.09
CA ILE A 76 9.77 8.19 9.90
C ILE A 76 9.80 7.26 11.12
N LYS A 77 10.18 7.83 12.27
CA LYS A 77 10.35 7.12 13.56
C LYS A 77 9.03 6.75 14.24
N TYR A 78 7.95 7.46 13.95
CA TYR A 78 6.66 7.32 14.64
C TYR A 78 5.51 7.11 13.65
N PRO A 79 5.41 5.95 12.99
CA PRO A 79 4.38 5.68 11.99
C PRO A 79 2.96 5.68 12.59
N ASN A 80 2.82 5.43 13.89
CA ASN A 80 1.51 5.43 14.56
C ASN A 80 0.86 6.82 14.66
N LEU A 81 1.65 7.89 14.61
CA LEU A 81 1.17 9.27 14.60
C LEU A 81 0.63 9.69 13.22
N LEU A 82 0.95 8.92 12.16
CA LEU A 82 0.45 9.20 10.83
C LEU A 82 -1.06 9.01 10.77
N TYR A 83 -1.74 9.87 10.01
CA TYR A 83 -3.15 9.72 9.71
C TYR A 83 -3.40 8.34 9.07
N LYS A 84 -4.51 7.68 9.44
CA LYS A 84 -4.78 6.25 9.21
C LYS A 84 -4.51 5.76 7.76
N PRO A 85 -4.93 6.47 6.70
CA PRO A 85 -4.62 6.09 5.30
C PRO A 85 -3.12 6.11 5.00
N ILE A 86 -2.41 7.14 5.45
CA ILE A 86 -0.96 7.29 5.26
C ILE A 86 -0.21 6.19 5.99
N ARG A 87 -0.66 5.88 7.21
CA ARG A 87 -0.10 4.78 8.00
C ARG A 87 -0.29 3.42 7.30
N SER A 88 -1.46 3.19 6.70
CA SER A 88 -1.75 1.98 5.93
C SER A 88 -0.80 1.87 4.73
N SER A 89 -0.68 2.95 3.96
CA SER A 89 0.26 3.01 2.83
C SER A 89 1.73 2.89 3.27
N TYR A 90 2.09 3.43 4.44
CA TYR A 90 3.45 3.32 5.00
C TYR A 90 3.86 1.87 5.22
N TYR A 91 3.04 1.09 5.94
CA TYR A 91 3.33 -0.31 6.22
C TYR A 91 3.35 -1.16 4.94
N MET A 92 2.46 -0.87 3.99
CA MET A 92 2.44 -1.52 2.67
C MET A 92 3.72 -1.26 1.88
N LEU A 93 4.16 0.00 1.81
CA LEU A 93 5.41 0.36 1.12
C LEU A 93 6.63 -0.25 1.81
N GLN A 94 6.67 -0.24 3.14
CA GLN A 94 7.77 -0.81 3.91
C GLN A 94 7.87 -2.33 3.72
N SER A 95 6.73 -3.01 3.67
CA SER A 95 6.64 -4.42 3.29
C SER A 95 7.18 -4.67 1.87
N ASN A 96 6.78 -3.84 0.90
CA ASN A 96 7.27 -3.96 -0.48
C ASN A 96 8.79 -3.82 -0.56
N PHE A 97 9.38 -2.82 0.11
CA PHE A 97 10.84 -2.64 0.15
C PHE A 97 11.55 -3.80 0.84
N SER A 98 10.99 -4.32 1.94
CA SER A 98 11.56 -5.47 2.65
C SER A 98 11.50 -6.72 1.78
N THR A 99 10.39 -6.93 1.07
CA THR A 99 10.21 -8.02 0.10
C THR A 99 11.15 -7.91 -1.11
N MET A 100 11.46 -6.70 -1.57
CA MET A 100 12.44 -6.46 -2.63
C MET A 100 13.88 -6.72 -2.17
N GLY A 101 14.17 -6.49 -0.89
CA GLY A 101 15.45 -6.81 -0.26
C GLY A 101 15.55 -8.23 0.28
N ASP A 102 14.62 -9.13 -0.10
CA ASP A 102 14.49 -10.52 0.37
C ASP A 102 14.37 -10.70 1.91
N ASP A 103 14.06 -9.63 2.65
CA ASP A 103 13.77 -9.68 4.09
C ASP A 103 12.27 -9.97 4.31
N LEU A 104 11.90 -11.24 4.11
CA LEU A 104 10.52 -11.71 4.16
C LEU A 104 9.93 -11.70 5.58
N ASP A 105 10.76 -11.86 6.62
CA ASP A 105 10.31 -11.79 8.02
C ASP A 105 9.91 -10.38 8.39
N LYS A 106 10.76 -9.40 8.06
CA LYS A 106 10.43 -8.00 8.28
C LYS A 106 9.22 -7.57 7.46
N ALA A 107 9.11 -8.00 6.20
CA ALA A 107 7.96 -7.68 5.36
C ALA A 107 6.64 -8.15 5.99
N GLU A 108 6.62 -9.39 6.47
CA GLU A 108 5.46 -9.97 7.15
C GLU A 108 5.10 -9.20 8.42
N GLU A 109 6.09 -8.86 9.25
CA GLU A 109 5.90 -8.09 10.47
C GLU A 109 5.26 -6.72 10.19
N GLN A 110 5.72 -6.01 9.15
CA GLN A 110 5.15 -4.69 8.81
C GLN A 110 3.70 -4.79 8.36
N LEU A 111 3.34 -5.81 7.57
CA LEU A 111 1.95 -6.01 7.16
C LEU A 111 1.05 -6.35 8.34
N ARG A 112 1.50 -7.23 9.24
CA ARG A 112 0.76 -7.56 10.47
C ARG A 112 0.55 -6.32 11.34
N LYS A 113 1.59 -5.49 11.54
CA LYS A 113 1.46 -4.21 12.24
C LYS A 113 0.43 -3.29 11.59
N GLY A 114 0.43 -3.19 10.26
CA GLY A 114 -0.57 -2.40 9.55
C GLY A 114 -1.99 -2.90 9.78
N LEU A 115 -2.19 -4.21 9.75
CA LEU A 115 -3.49 -4.85 10.00
C LEU A 115 -3.96 -4.66 11.44
N GLU A 116 -3.08 -4.87 12.44
CA GLU A 116 -3.37 -4.69 13.87
C GLU A 116 -3.76 -3.25 14.20
N ASN A 117 -3.10 -2.27 13.58
CA ASN A 117 -3.42 -0.85 13.74
C ASN A 117 -4.68 -0.41 12.98
N GLY A 118 -5.36 -1.33 12.31
CA GLY A 118 -6.53 -1.08 11.49
C GLY A 118 -6.17 -0.32 10.22
N MET A 119 -6.23 -1.00 9.08
CA MET A 119 -6.08 -0.36 7.79
C MET A 119 -7.24 0.63 7.53
N ALA A 120 -6.97 1.71 6.81
CA ALA A 120 -7.94 2.77 6.59
C ALA A 120 -9.14 2.32 5.76
N GLU A 121 -8.90 1.49 4.76
CA GLU A 121 -9.91 0.99 3.83
C GLU A 121 -9.80 -0.53 3.73
N LYS A 122 -10.94 -1.20 3.50
CA LYS A 122 -10.98 -2.66 3.30
C LYS A 122 -10.08 -3.10 2.15
N GLN A 123 -9.90 -2.28 1.13
CA GLN A 123 -9.01 -2.57 0.00
C GLN A 123 -7.53 -2.69 0.44
N TYR A 124 -7.07 -1.82 1.34
CA TYR A 124 -5.72 -1.94 1.92
C TYR A 124 -5.59 -3.22 2.75
N GLU A 125 -6.64 -3.58 3.48
CA GLU A 125 -6.68 -4.82 4.25
C GLU A 125 -6.60 -6.06 3.35
N GLY A 126 -7.41 -6.12 2.28
CA GLY A 126 -7.37 -7.19 1.29
C GLY A 126 -6.02 -7.30 0.61
N THR A 127 -5.43 -6.18 0.22
CA THR A 127 -4.09 -6.15 -0.41
C THR A 127 -3.00 -6.61 0.56
N ALA A 128 -3.07 -6.24 1.84
CA ALA A 128 -2.13 -6.70 2.87
C ALA A 128 -2.20 -8.22 3.06
N TYR A 129 -3.41 -8.80 3.13
CA TYR A 129 -3.55 -10.26 3.18
C TYR A 129 -3.08 -10.94 1.90
N PHE A 130 -3.27 -10.34 0.74
CA PHE A 130 -2.72 -10.88 -0.50
C PHE A 130 -1.20 -10.93 -0.46
N GLN A 131 -0.55 -9.85 -0.01
CA GLN A 131 0.91 -9.81 0.15
C GLN A 131 1.42 -10.78 1.22
N LEU A 132 0.73 -10.93 2.36
CA LEU A 132 1.06 -11.97 3.34
C LEU A 132 0.98 -13.37 2.72
N GLY A 133 -0.01 -13.60 1.86
CA GLY A 133 -0.15 -14.85 1.12
C GLY A 133 1.02 -15.13 0.18
N THR A 134 1.49 -14.12 -0.57
CA THR A 134 2.63 -14.27 -1.47
C THR A 134 3.96 -14.41 -0.73
N ILE A 135 4.14 -13.69 0.39
CA ILE A 135 5.30 -13.84 1.27
C ILE A 135 5.34 -15.27 1.87
N ALA A 136 4.20 -15.77 2.35
CA ALA A 136 4.10 -17.13 2.87
C ALA A 136 4.46 -18.18 1.80
N LEU A 137 4.08 -17.96 0.53
CA LEU A 137 4.51 -18.83 -0.57
C LEU A 137 6.01 -18.80 -0.79
N LYS A 138 6.63 -17.61 -0.78
CA LYS A 138 8.10 -17.47 -0.89
C LYS A 138 8.83 -18.19 0.24
N LYS A 139 8.26 -18.18 1.46
CA LYS A 139 8.75 -18.93 2.62
C LYS A 139 8.44 -20.43 2.58
N GLY A 140 7.70 -20.92 1.59
CA GLY A 140 7.27 -22.32 1.50
C GLY A 140 6.10 -22.70 2.42
N ASN A 141 5.50 -21.74 3.15
CA ASN A 141 4.36 -21.99 4.02
C ASN A 141 3.03 -21.98 3.23
N MET A 142 2.73 -23.09 2.55
CA MET A 142 1.53 -23.21 1.72
C MET A 142 0.22 -23.10 2.50
N LYS A 143 0.18 -23.54 3.76
CA LYS A 143 -1.04 -23.50 4.58
C LYS A 143 -1.45 -22.05 4.85
N GLU A 144 -0.50 -21.26 5.34
CA GLU A 144 -0.70 -19.84 5.62
C GLU A 144 -0.96 -19.05 4.35
N ALA A 145 -0.29 -19.38 3.25
CA ALA A 145 -0.56 -18.76 1.95
C ALA A 145 -2.03 -18.89 1.54
N VAL A 146 -2.59 -20.10 1.63
CA VAL A 146 -4.00 -20.35 1.26
C VAL A 146 -4.96 -19.57 2.17
N GLU A 147 -4.69 -19.53 3.47
CA GLU A 147 -5.52 -18.80 4.42
C GLU A 147 -5.54 -17.30 4.11
N ASN A 148 -4.36 -16.70 3.96
CA ASN A 148 -4.22 -15.28 3.67
C ASN A 148 -4.80 -14.91 2.29
N LEU A 149 -4.54 -15.70 1.24
CA LEU A 149 -5.10 -15.47 -0.09
C LEU A 149 -6.63 -15.55 -0.11
N LYS A 150 -7.22 -16.54 0.59
CA LYS A 150 -8.68 -16.63 0.72
C LYS A 150 -9.26 -15.45 1.48
N LYS A 151 -8.59 -15.00 2.54
CA LYS A 151 -9.01 -13.84 3.32
C LYS A 151 -8.95 -12.55 2.50
N ALA A 152 -7.89 -12.38 1.71
CA ALA A 152 -7.76 -11.26 0.77
C ALA A 152 -8.95 -11.19 -0.20
N ILE A 153 -9.29 -12.32 -0.82
CA ILE A 153 -10.43 -12.41 -1.76
C ILE A 153 -11.76 -12.13 -1.05
N ALA A 154 -11.95 -12.65 0.17
CA ALA A 154 -13.18 -12.44 0.95
C ALA A 154 -13.39 -10.96 1.36
N ILE A 155 -12.31 -10.25 1.65
CA ILE A 155 -12.35 -8.81 1.96
C ILE A 155 -12.57 -7.97 0.69
N GLY A 156 -12.01 -8.42 -0.43
CA GLY A 156 -12.01 -7.73 -1.71
C GLY A 156 -10.65 -7.09 -2.01
N LEU A 157 -10.22 -7.23 -3.26
CA LEU A 157 -8.99 -6.65 -3.78
C LEU A 157 -9.31 -5.40 -4.61
N GLN A 158 -8.30 -4.53 -4.78
CA GLN A 158 -8.50 -3.21 -5.40
C GLN A 158 -8.90 -3.30 -6.87
N ASP A 159 -8.38 -4.29 -7.58
CA ASP A 159 -8.49 -4.42 -9.02
C ASP A 159 -8.60 -5.89 -9.46
N ALA A 160 -9.08 -6.06 -10.70
CA ALA A 160 -9.26 -7.36 -11.34
C ALA A 160 -7.96 -8.15 -11.51
N ASP A 161 -6.83 -7.46 -11.68
CA ASP A 161 -5.52 -8.08 -11.85
C ASP A 161 -5.06 -8.72 -10.53
N SER A 162 -5.16 -7.99 -9.42
CA SER A 162 -4.89 -8.49 -8.07
C SER A 162 -5.79 -9.67 -7.71
N GLU A 163 -7.10 -9.60 -8.02
CA GLU A 163 -8.03 -10.70 -7.80
C GLU A 163 -7.67 -11.94 -8.63
N ALA A 164 -7.37 -11.75 -9.92
CA ALA A 164 -6.93 -12.83 -10.79
C ALA A 164 -5.65 -13.48 -10.28
N ALA A 165 -4.66 -12.69 -9.84
CA ALA A 165 -3.41 -13.17 -9.28
C ALA A 165 -3.64 -14.01 -8.02
N ALA A 166 -4.53 -13.57 -7.11
CA ALA A 166 -4.85 -14.33 -5.91
C ALA A 166 -5.43 -15.72 -6.24
N TYR A 167 -6.35 -15.78 -7.22
CA TYR A 167 -6.89 -17.05 -7.70
C TYR A 167 -5.86 -17.91 -8.45
N LEU A 168 -4.92 -17.31 -9.20
CA LEU A 168 -3.82 -18.03 -9.83
C LEU A 168 -2.93 -18.70 -8.80
N TYR A 169 -2.53 -17.98 -7.74
CA TYR A 169 -1.74 -18.57 -6.65
C TYR A 169 -2.49 -19.72 -5.99
N LEU A 170 -3.79 -19.57 -5.69
CA LEU A 170 -4.60 -20.67 -5.14
C LEU A 170 -4.69 -21.87 -6.10
N SER A 171 -4.80 -21.63 -7.41
CA SER A 171 -4.78 -22.68 -8.42
C SER A 171 -3.45 -23.42 -8.43
N GLN A 172 -2.32 -22.71 -8.41
CA GLN A 172 -0.99 -23.31 -8.37
C GLN A 172 -0.76 -24.14 -7.09
N ILE A 173 -1.17 -23.63 -5.93
CA ILE A 173 -1.04 -24.37 -4.65
C ILE A 173 -1.88 -25.66 -4.69
N THR A 174 -3.11 -25.59 -5.21
CA THR A 174 -3.98 -26.77 -5.30
C THR A 174 -3.46 -27.79 -6.30
N ILE A 175 -2.83 -27.36 -7.39
CA ILE A 175 -2.10 -28.24 -8.32
C ILE A 175 -0.97 -28.98 -7.60
N GLN A 176 -0.12 -28.27 -6.85
CA GLN A 176 0.97 -28.87 -6.09
C GLN A 176 0.46 -29.91 -5.08
N ARG A 177 -0.72 -29.67 -4.51
CA ARG A 177 -1.41 -30.60 -3.60
C ARG A 177 -2.18 -31.73 -4.30
N ARG A 178 -2.13 -31.82 -5.63
CA ARG A 178 -2.88 -32.77 -6.48
C ARG A 178 -4.40 -32.66 -6.35
N ASP A 179 -4.90 -31.51 -5.91
CA ASP A 179 -6.33 -31.20 -5.86
C ASP A 179 -6.77 -30.52 -7.17
N TYR A 180 -6.83 -31.32 -8.24
CA TYR A 180 -7.08 -30.82 -9.59
C TYR A 180 -8.49 -30.26 -9.77
N ARG A 181 -9.46 -30.75 -8.99
CA ARG A 181 -10.83 -30.24 -9.00
C ARG A 181 -10.87 -28.79 -8.56
N ASN A 182 -10.29 -28.47 -7.39
CA ASN A 182 -10.25 -27.09 -6.91
C ASN A 182 -9.31 -26.21 -7.75
N ALA A 183 -8.23 -26.77 -8.29
CA ALA A 183 -7.34 -26.04 -9.20
C ALA A 183 -8.08 -25.48 -10.43
N LYS A 184 -8.92 -26.30 -11.07
CA LYS A 184 -9.77 -25.89 -12.21
C LYS A 184 -10.79 -24.82 -11.82
N VAL A 185 -11.38 -24.92 -10.63
CA VAL A 185 -12.32 -23.92 -10.11
C VAL A 185 -11.62 -22.58 -9.92
N TYR A 186 -10.47 -22.55 -9.23
CA TYR A 186 -9.72 -21.32 -9.00
C TYR A 186 -9.18 -20.72 -10.31
N PHE A 187 -8.69 -21.56 -11.22
CA PHE A 187 -8.28 -21.10 -12.55
C PHE A 187 -9.42 -20.44 -13.33
N THR A 188 -10.63 -21.01 -13.26
CA THR A 188 -11.81 -20.43 -13.90
C THR A 188 -12.16 -19.08 -13.29
N LYS A 189 -12.09 -18.95 -11.96
CA LYS A 189 -12.29 -17.66 -11.27
C LYS A 189 -11.24 -16.63 -11.67
N ALA A 190 -9.97 -17.02 -11.78
CA ALA A 190 -8.89 -16.15 -12.25
C ALA A 190 -9.16 -15.60 -13.66
N LYS A 191 -9.65 -16.44 -14.58
CA LYS A 191 -10.06 -15.99 -15.92
C LYS A 191 -11.27 -15.06 -15.90
N ASN A 192 -12.25 -15.37 -15.06
CA ASN A 192 -13.50 -14.59 -14.96
C ASN A 192 -13.30 -13.21 -14.33
N ALA A 193 -12.23 -13.02 -13.56
CA ALA A 193 -11.81 -11.70 -13.09
C ALA A 193 -11.43 -10.76 -14.25
N LYS A 194 -11.13 -11.29 -15.44
CA LYS A 194 -10.77 -10.51 -16.65
C LYS A 194 -9.59 -9.55 -16.41
N PRO A 195 -8.42 -10.06 -15.99
CA PRO A 195 -7.23 -9.24 -15.81
C PRO A 195 -6.81 -8.59 -17.14
N THR A 196 -6.26 -7.39 -17.04
CA THR A 196 -5.77 -6.61 -18.19
C THR A 196 -4.25 -6.56 -18.25
N ASN A 197 -3.58 -6.84 -17.14
CA ASN A 197 -2.13 -6.85 -17.04
C ASN A 197 -1.54 -7.96 -17.94
N PRO A 198 -0.66 -7.62 -18.89
CA PRO A 198 -0.07 -8.60 -19.81
C PRO A 198 0.63 -9.76 -19.10
N GLN A 199 1.24 -9.52 -17.93
CA GLN A 199 1.93 -10.56 -17.17
C GLN A 199 0.95 -11.60 -16.61
N ILE A 200 -0.18 -11.15 -16.05
CA ILE A 200 -1.20 -12.04 -15.49
C ILE A 200 -1.92 -12.79 -16.62
N VAL A 201 -2.20 -12.11 -17.73
CA VAL A 201 -2.79 -12.74 -18.92
C VAL A 201 -1.85 -13.84 -19.46
N ALA A 202 -0.54 -13.57 -19.51
CA ALA A 202 0.46 -14.56 -19.90
C ALA A 202 0.48 -15.76 -18.94
N GLN A 203 0.46 -15.52 -17.62
CA GLN A 203 0.39 -16.58 -16.61
C GLN A 203 -0.88 -17.43 -16.74
N ILE A 204 -2.04 -16.81 -17.00
CA ILE A 204 -3.30 -17.51 -17.27
C ILE A 204 -3.15 -18.40 -18.51
N LYS A 205 -2.56 -17.87 -19.58
CA LYS A 205 -2.37 -18.61 -20.84
C LYS A 205 -1.45 -19.82 -20.63
N GLU A 206 -0.35 -19.62 -19.94
CA GLU A 206 0.58 -20.70 -19.58
C GLU A 206 -0.13 -21.76 -18.74
N LEU A 207 -0.76 -21.36 -17.64
CA LEU A 207 -1.48 -22.27 -16.74
C LEU A 207 -2.62 -23.00 -17.44
N ALA A 208 -3.29 -22.39 -18.43
CA ALA A 208 -4.32 -23.03 -19.24
C ALA A 208 -3.81 -24.30 -19.93
N THR A 209 -2.58 -24.26 -20.45
CA THR A 209 -1.98 -25.41 -21.14
C THR A 209 -1.74 -26.59 -20.20
N TYR A 210 -1.35 -26.30 -18.95
CA TYR A 210 -1.18 -27.31 -17.92
C TYR A 210 -2.53 -27.85 -17.44
N ILE A 211 -3.49 -26.96 -17.14
CA ILE A 211 -4.84 -27.33 -16.68
C ILE A 211 -5.56 -28.25 -17.68
N ALA A 212 -5.39 -28.01 -18.98
CA ALA A 212 -5.99 -28.83 -20.03
C ALA A 212 -5.49 -30.29 -20.03
N ARG A 213 -4.29 -30.54 -19.49
CA ARG A 213 -3.66 -31.87 -19.40
C ARG A 213 -3.94 -32.56 -18.06
N MET A 214 -4.62 -31.90 -17.12
CA MET A 214 -4.86 -32.45 -15.79
C MET A 214 -6.06 -33.41 -15.76
N PRO A 215 -5.96 -34.51 -15.00
CA PRO A 215 -7.07 -35.44 -14.84
C PRO A 215 -8.30 -34.74 -14.24
N GLY A 216 -9.47 -35.32 -14.53
CA GLY A 216 -10.78 -34.88 -14.04
C GLY A 216 -10.81 -34.65 -12.54
#